data_AF-A0A7S0VE67-F1
#
_entry.id   AF-A0A7S0VE67-F1
#
_cell.length_a   1.000
_cell.length_b   1.000
_cell.length_c   1.000
_cell.angle_alpha   90.00
_cell.angle_beta   90.00
_cell.angle_gamma   90.00
#
_symmetry.space_group_name_H-M   'P 1'
#
loop_
_entity.id
_entity.type
_entity.pdbx_description
1 polymer ?
#
loop_
_entity_poly.entity_id
_entity_poly.type
_entity_poly.pdbx_seq_one_letter_code
_entity_poly.pdbx_strand_id
1 'polypeptide(L)'
;VVAGIRTPLKLEVMKSEIPAIHKQIFDTVKLLERHYKDMMDVEFTIQSGVLYMLQCRAGKRTGAAAVKIAVDMVREGLVTKEQAINMVEPGHLDQLLHPQFKDTKAAKYKDAVIAQ
;
A
#
# COMPACT_ATOMS: atom_id res chain seq x y z
N VAL A 1 14.34 4.29 -9.92
CA VAL A 1 13.80 2.94 -9.59
C VAL A 1 13.28 2.24 -10.84
N VAL A 2 12.40 2.88 -11.62
CA VAL A 2 11.66 2.27 -12.75
C VAL A 2 12.54 1.65 -13.84
N ALA A 3 13.68 2.27 -14.19
CA ALA A 3 14.56 1.76 -15.25
C ALA A 3 15.24 0.40 -14.92
N GLY A 4 15.16 -0.09 -13.68
CA GLY A 4 15.67 -1.42 -13.30
C GLY A 4 17.20 -1.60 -13.34
N ILE A 5 17.97 -0.56 -13.66
CA ILE A 5 19.44 -0.61 -13.77
C ILE A 5 20.12 -0.93 -12.43
N ARG A 6 19.53 -0.46 -11.33
CA ARG A 6 19.99 -0.76 -9.96
C ARG A 6 18.90 -1.49 -9.20
N THR A 7 19.30 -2.52 -8.47
CA THR A 7 18.41 -3.25 -7.56
C THR A 7 17.91 -2.30 -6.46
N PRO A 8 16.60 -2.10 -6.32
CA PRO A 8 16.05 -1.30 -5.23
C PRO A 8 16.34 -1.97 -3.89
N LEU A 9 16.71 -1.15 -2.89
CA LEU A 9 16.80 -1.59 -1.51
C LEU A 9 15.42 -1.49 -0.85
N LYS A 10 15.19 -2.34 0.16
CA LYS A 10 13.98 -2.24 0.97
C LYS A 10 14.04 -1.02 1.88
N LEU A 11 12.88 -0.48 2.26
CA LEU A 11 12.79 0.73 3.09
C LEU A 11 13.42 0.52 4.49
N GLU A 12 13.47 -0.71 4.99
CA GLU A 12 14.10 -1.03 6.28
C GLU A 12 15.59 -0.73 6.32
N VAL A 13 16.28 -0.77 5.17
CA VAL A 13 17.71 -0.42 5.09
C VAL A 13 17.90 1.08 5.42
N MET A 14 16.96 1.92 5.00
CA MET A 14 16.97 3.35 5.30
C MET A 14 16.87 3.62 6.80
N LYS A 15 16.19 2.75 7.57
CA LYS A 15 16.06 2.89 9.02
C LYS A 15 17.42 2.79 9.72
N SER A 16 18.34 1.98 9.22
CA SER A 16 19.70 1.87 9.76
C SER A 16 20.64 2.98 9.28
N GLU A 17 20.51 3.42 8.03
CA GLU A 17 21.47 4.36 7.43
C GLU A 17 21.13 5.83 7.74
N ILE A 18 19.85 6.20 7.67
CA ILE A 18 19.36 7.57 7.88
C ILE A 18 18.05 7.59 8.69
N PRO A 19 18.12 7.19 9.98
CA PRO A 19 16.94 6.97 10.83
C PRO A 19 16.04 8.21 10.99
N ALA A 20 16.62 9.42 11.02
CA ALA A 20 15.87 10.66 11.17
C ALA A 20 14.94 10.90 9.97
N ILE A 21 15.43 10.69 8.75
CA ILE A 21 14.65 10.86 7.52
C ILE A 21 13.63 9.73 7.39
N HIS A 22 14.01 8.49 7.72
CA HIS A 22 13.06 7.38 7.79
C HIS A 22 11.87 7.73 8.70
N LYS A 23 12.13 8.25 9.91
CA LYS A 23 11.05 8.68 10.81
C LYS A 23 10.19 9.79 10.18
N GLN A 24 10.81 10.79 9.55
CA GLN A 24 10.11 11.88 8.89
C GLN A 24 9.18 11.40 7.77
N ILE A 25 9.61 10.41 6.98
CA ILE A 25 8.78 9.79 5.93
C ILE A 25 7.55 9.15 6.55
N PHE A 26 7.71 8.32 7.59
CA PHE A 26 6.59 7.63 8.23
C PHE A 26 5.59 8.59 8.88
N ASP A 27 6.09 9.65 9.53
CA ASP A 27 5.23 10.69 10.11
C ASP A 27 4.46 11.45 9.01
N THR A 28 5.12 11.71 7.87
CA THR A 28 4.49 12.35 6.70
C THR A 28 3.43 11.46 6.06
N VAL A 29 3.71 10.16 5.87
CA VAL A 29 2.73 9.21 5.33
C VAL A 29 1.51 9.11 6.24
N LYS A 30 1.70 9.01 7.56
CA LYS A 30 0.57 9.01 8.52
C LYS A 30 -0.26 10.29 8.44
N LEU A 31 0.38 11.44 8.21
CA LEU A 31 -0.33 12.69 8.00
C LEU A 31 -1.16 12.65 6.72
N LEU A 32 -0.60 12.15 5.63
CA LEU A 32 -1.29 12.00 4.35
C LEU A 32 -2.49 11.04 4.48
N GLU A 33 -2.33 9.88 5.11
CA GLU A 33 -3.44 8.93 5.33
C GLU A 33 -4.56 9.53 6.18
N ARG A 34 -4.22 10.30 7.22
CA ARG A 34 -5.22 11.02 8.04
C ARG A 34 -5.93 12.11 7.28
N HIS A 35 -5.23 12.81 6.39
CA HIS A 35 -5.77 13.90 5.59
C HIS A 35 -6.69 13.38 4.49
N TYR A 36 -6.20 12.42 3.70
CA TYR A 36 -6.91 11.86 2.56
C TYR A 36 -7.90 10.76 2.94
N LYS A 37 -7.82 10.23 4.17
CA LYS A 37 -8.70 9.17 4.69
C LYS A 37 -8.60 7.88 3.88
N ASP A 38 -7.39 7.59 3.39
CA ASP A 38 -7.12 6.41 2.58
C ASP A 38 -5.63 6.05 2.62
N MET A 39 -5.29 4.82 2.20
CA MET A 39 -3.92 4.37 2.01
C MET A 39 -3.28 5.08 0.82
N MET A 40 -2.07 5.60 1.02
CA MET A 40 -1.40 6.47 0.07
C MET A 40 -0.20 5.78 -0.60
N ASP A 41 -0.17 5.83 -1.93
CA ASP A 41 1.02 5.57 -2.76
C ASP A 41 1.78 6.89 -2.91
N VAL A 42 3.04 6.91 -2.46
CA VAL A 42 3.86 8.12 -2.37
C VAL A 42 5.20 7.96 -3.06
N GLU A 43 5.63 9.03 -3.71
CA GLU A 43 6.97 9.16 -4.26
C GLU A 43 7.69 10.31 -3.55
N PHE A 44 8.95 10.09 -3.21
CA PHE A 44 9.78 11.06 -2.52
C PHE A 44 11.23 10.96 -2.98
N THR A 45 11.99 12.01 -2.70
CA THR A 45 13.44 12.03 -2.88
C THR A 45 14.11 12.62 -1.64
N ILE A 46 15.38 12.28 -1.47
CA ILE A 46 16.23 12.82 -0.42
C ILE A 46 17.42 13.48 -1.09
N GLN A 47 17.57 14.78 -0.90
CA GLN A 47 18.67 15.55 -1.47
C GLN A 47 19.39 16.29 -0.35
N SER A 48 20.68 16.03 -0.20
CA SER A 48 21.54 16.67 0.82
C SER A 48 20.95 16.58 2.25
N GLY A 49 20.36 15.42 2.59
CA GLY A 49 19.75 15.18 3.90
C GLY A 49 18.35 15.77 4.08
N VAL A 50 17.76 16.37 3.04
CA VAL A 50 16.42 16.96 3.09
C VAL A 50 15.43 16.06 2.34
N LEU A 51 14.31 15.74 2.99
CA LEU A 51 13.19 15.00 2.41
C LEU A 51 12.31 15.91 1.56
N TYR A 52 12.01 15.48 0.33
CA TYR A 52 11.05 16.12 -0.56
C TYR A 52 10.00 15.11 -0.99
N MET A 53 8.73 15.42 -0.78
CA MET A 53 7.60 14.64 -1.31
C MET A 53 7.34 15.09 -2.76
N LEU A 54 7.30 14.14 -3.68
CA LEU A 54 7.17 14.40 -5.12
C LEU A 54 5.74 14.13 -5.62
N GLN A 55 5.13 13.05 -5.13
CA GLN A 55 3.78 12.66 -5.51
C GLN A 55 3.10 11.95 -4.33
N CYS A 56 1.79 12.14 -4.21
CA CYS A 56 0.94 11.29 -3.40
C CYS A 56 -0.39 11.06 -4.12
N ARG A 57 -0.91 9.84 -4.06
CA ARG A 57 -2.22 9.47 -4.60
C ARG A 57 -2.79 8.29 -3.82
N ALA A 58 -4.09 8.06 -3.95
CA ALA A 58 -4.70 6.84 -3.43
C ALA A 58 -4.00 5.62 -4.03
N GLY A 59 -3.52 4.72 -3.18
CA GLY A 59 -2.74 3.58 -3.62
C GLY A 59 -3.59 2.54 -4.34
N LYS A 60 -3.11 2.02 -5.47
CA LYS A 60 -3.73 0.85 -6.11
C LYS A 60 -3.57 -0.37 -5.20
N ARG A 61 -4.58 -1.22 -5.14
CA ARG A 61 -4.64 -2.34 -4.20
C ARG A 61 -5.46 -3.50 -4.76
N THR A 62 -5.27 -4.69 -4.21
CA THR A 62 -6.11 -5.87 -4.52
C THR A 62 -7.40 -5.82 -3.71
N GLY A 63 -8.39 -6.65 -4.08
CA GLY A 63 -9.65 -6.73 -3.35
C GLY A 63 -9.48 -7.09 -1.87
N ALA A 64 -8.63 -8.08 -1.58
CA ALA A 64 -8.31 -8.47 -0.21
C ALA A 64 -7.66 -7.31 0.59
N ALA A 65 -6.77 -6.56 -0.05
CA ALA A 65 -6.12 -5.41 0.58
C ALA A 65 -7.11 -4.25 0.80
N ALA A 66 -8.01 -3.97 -0.15
CA ALA A 66 -9.04 -2.94 -0.01
C ALA A 66 -9.92 -3.18 1.21
N VAL A 67 -10.45 -4.41 1.36
CA VAL A 67 -11.30 -4.78 2.51
C VAL A 67 -10.52 -4.66 3.83
N LYS A 68 -9.29 -5.18 3.88
CA LYS A 68 -8.46 -5.09 5.09
C LYS A 68 -8.20 -3.63 5.49
N ILE A 69 -7.79 -2.79 4.54
CA ILE A 69 -7.50 -1.37 4.78
C ILE A 69 -8.76 -0.66 5.29
N ALA A 70 -9.91 -0.85 4.64
CA ALA A 70 -11.16 -0.23 5.05
C ALA A 70 -11.56 -0.62 6.47
N VAL A 71 -11.46 -1.90 6.83
CA VAL A 71 -11.76 -2.40 8.18
C VAL A 71 -10.79 -1.84 9.22
N ASP A 72 -9.50 -1.85 8.94
CA ASP A 72 -8.49 -1.36 9.88
C ASP A 72 -8.61 0.15 10.09
N MET A 73 -8.87 0.94 9.03
CA MET A 73 -9.09 2.38 9.17
C MET A 73 -10.35 2.73 9.98
N VAL A 74 -11.41 1.91 9.94
CA VAL A 74 -12.56 2.07 10.83
C VAL A 74 -12.17 1.76 12.28
N ARG A 75 -11.42 0.68 12.51
CA ARG A 75 -10.95 0.29 13.86
C ARG A 75 -10.04 1.34 14.48
N GLU A 76 -9.21 1.97 13.66
CA GLU A 76 -8.33 3.07 14.06
C GLU A 76 -9.08 4.41 14.23
N GLY A 77 -10.37 4.46 13.91
CA GLY A 77 -11.18 5.67 13.99
C GLY A 77 -10.81 6.73 12.96
N LEU A 78 -10.11 6.35 11.88
CA LEU A 78 -9.73 7.26 10.81
C LEU A 78 -10.92 7.60 9.92
N VAL A 79 -11.80 6.62 9.66
CA VAL A 79 -12.98 6.74 8.80
C VAL A 79 -14.21 6.13 9.47
N THR A 80 -15.40 6.59 9.08
CA THR A 80 -16.66 5.96 9.52
C THR A 80 -16.96 4.69 8.72
N LYS A 81 -17.93 3.89 9.19
CA LYS A 81 -18.37 2.70 8.45
C LYS A 81 -18.93 3.05 7.08
N GLU A 82 -19.62 4.18 6.97
CA GLU A 82 -20.23 4.68 5.74
C GLU A 82 -19.15 5.10 4.74
N GLN A 83 -18.09 5.75 5.21
CA GLN A 83 -16.92 6.09 4.38
C GLN A 83 -16.20 4.83 3.90
N ALA A 84 -16.03 3.84 4.79
CA ALA A 84 -15.34 2.58 4.48
C ALA A 84 -16.01 1.77 3.35
N ILE A 85 -17.33 1.86 3.21
CA ILE A 85 -18.05 1.22 2.09
C ILE A 85 -17.54 1.74 0.74
N ASN A 86 -17.27 3.05 0.63
CA ASN A 86 -16.79 3.67 -0.60
C ASN A 86 -15.30 3.38 -0.89
N MET A 87 -14.56 2.84 0.09
CA MET A 87 -13.15 2.45 -0.10
C MET A 87 -13.01 1.09 -0.82
N VAL A 88 -14.10 0.33 -0.95
CA VAL A 88 -14.12 -0.98 -1.59
C VAL A 88 -14.97 -0.92 -2.85
N GLU A 89 -14.30 -0.69 -3.98
CA GLU A 89 -14.94 -0.72 -5.30
C GLU A 89 -15.60 -2.08 -5.62
N PRO A 90 -16.65 -2.13 -6.46
CA PRO A 90 -17.28 -3.40 -6.84
C PRO A 90 -16.32 -4.44 -7.43
N GLY A 91 -15.32 -4.00 -8.20
CA GLY A 91 -14.30 -4.90 -8.77
C GLY A 91 -13.36 -5.51 -7.71
N HIS A 92 -13.19 -4.86 -6.56
CA HIS A 92 -12.46 -5.44 -5.43
C HIS A 92 -13.23 -6.61 -4.81
N LEU A 93 -14.56 -6.50 -4.73
CA LEU A 93 -15.39 -7.58 -4.20
C LEU A 93 -15.43 -8.76 -5.16
N ASP A 94 -15.56 -8.51 -6.47
CA ASP A 94 -15.55 -9.57 -7.49
C ASP A 94 -14.29 -10.46 -7.39
N GLN A 95 -13.10 -9.85 -7.19
CA GLN A 95 -11.86 -10.60 -6.97
C GLN A 95 -11.91 -11.59 -5.79
N LEU A 96 -12.75 -11.32 -4.78
CA LEU A 96 -12.91 -12.17 -3.61
C LEU A 96 -13.97 -13.26 -3.80
N LEU A 97 -14.83 -13.12 -4.82
CA LEU A 97 -15.89 -14.08 -5.13
C LEU A 97 -15.43 -15.20 -6.08
N HIS A 98 -14.26 -15.04 -6.72
CA HIS A 98 -13.70 -16.02 -7.64
C HIS A 98 -12.37 -16.58 -7.13
N PRO A 99 -12.09 -17.88 -7.33
CA PRO A 99 -10.77 -18.45 -7.06
C PRO A 99 -9.66 -17.66 -7.75
N GLN A 100 -8.64 -17.27 -6.99
CA GLN A 100 -7.52 -16.48 -7.49
C GLN A 100 -6.27 -17.34 -7.59
N PHE A 101 -5.34 -17.02 -8.50
CA PHE A 101 -4.04 -17.65 -8.47
C PHE A 101 -3.08 -16.91 -7.50
N LYS A 102 -2.45 -17.64 -6.58
CA LYS A 102 -1.35 -17.19 -5.70
C LYS A 102 -0.15 -16.71 -6.49
N ASP A 103 0.19 -17.44 -7.57
CA ASP A 103 1.27 -17.10 -8.47
C ASP A 103 0.88 -17.50 -9.89
N THR A 104 0.79 -16.52 -10.78
CA THR A 104 0.48 -16.73 -12.21
C THR A 104 1.63 -17.41 -12.95
N LYS A 105 2.81 -17.57 -12.32
CA LYS A 105 3.97 -18.29 -12.85
C LYS A 105 4.10 -19.71 -12.33
N ALA A 106 3.20 -20.17 -11.46
CA ALA A 106 3.26 -21.53 -10.93
C ALA A 106 2.98 -22.57 -12.03
N ALA A 107 3.80 -23.62 -12.07
CA ALA A 107 3.75 -24.64 -13.13
C ALA A 107 2.53 -25.59 -13.08
N LYS A 108 1.75 -25.57 -11.99
CA LYS A 108 0.63 -26.50 -11.78
C LYS A 108 -0.58 -25.81 -11.14
N TYR A 109 -1.76 -26.05 -11.72
CA TYR A 109 -3.04 -25.43 -11.32
C TYR A 109 -3.39 -25.58 -9.84
N LYS A 110 -3.25 -26.79 -9.26
CA LYS A 110 -3.59 -27.04 -7.84
C LYS A 110 -2.71 -26.27 -6.85
N ASP A 111 -1.45 -26.03 -7.22
CA ASP A 111 -0.48 -25.32 -6.37
C ASP A 111 -0.60 -23.80 -6.56
N ALA A 112 -1.31 -23.39 -7.61
CA ALA A 112 -1.44 -22.01 -8.02
C ALA A 112 -2.68 -21.35 -7.43
N VAL A 113 -3.75 -22.05 -6.98
CA VAL A 113 -5.03 -21.42 -6.59
C VAL A 113 -5.11 -21.12 -5.09
N ILE A 114 -5.50 -19.89 -4.73
CA ILE A 114 -5.97 -19.45 -3.42
C ILE A 114 -7.50 -19.62 -3.41
N ALA A 115 -7.95 -20.54 -2.56
CA ALA A 115 -9.34 -20.85 -2.21
C ALA A 115 -10.19 -21.62 -3.25
N GLN A 116 -10.81 -22.69 -2.74
CA GLN A 116 -12.03 -23.32 -3.26
C GLN A 116 -13.25 -22.59 -2.72
#